data_AF-A0A3S1F232-F1
#
_entry.id   AF-A0A3S1F232-F1
#
_cell.length_a   1.000
_cell.length_b   1.000
_cell.length_c   1.000
_cell.angle_alpha   90.00
_cell.angle_beta   90.00
_cell.angle_gamma   90.00
#
_symmetry.space_group_name_H-M   'P 1'
#
loop_
_entity.id
_entity.type
_entity.pdbx_description
1 polymer ?
#
loop_
_entity_poly.entity_id
_entity_poly.type
_entity_poly.pdbx_seq_one_letter_code
_entity_poly.pdbx_strand_id
1 'polypeptide(L)'
;AHHHGRIFKLMGDGLLAEFASVVDAVECAVALQRGLAERNLSVPEDDRINVRIGVNLGEVIVDGDDFYGEGVNIAARLEQMAEPGSVYVSGKVAKEVEKKLSFDFEPLGSHRMKNIDEPVSVFRVKVQGTPKIRSRSRRRSPYAPWAAAASVAVLAAAGGASLYFD
;
A
#
# COMPACT_ATOMS: atom_id res chain seq x y z
N ALA A 1 -2.71 11.92 9.92
CA ALA A 1 -2.68 11.55 8.49
C ALA A 1 -1.29 11.81 7.92
N HIS A 2 -0.47 10.78 7.72
CA HIS A 2 1.01 10.91 7.63
C HIS A 2 1.60 10.86 6.20
N HIS A 3 0.79 10.58 5.19
CA HIS A 3 1.19 10.36 3.79
C HIS A 3 0.01 10.84 2.93
N HIS A 4 0.23 11.56 1.83
CA HIS A 4 -0.82 12.24 1.05
C HIS A 4 -1.75 11.29 0.27
N GLY A 5 -2.24 10.24 0.92
CA GLY A 5 -3.22 9.34 0.41
C GLY A 5 -4.63 9.85 0.70
N ARG A 6 -5.50 9.74 -0.29
CA ARG A 6 -6.94 9.77 -0.08
C ARG A 6 -7.35 8.33 0.26
N ILE A 7 -7.77 8.13 1.51
CA ILE A 7 -8.42 6.89 1.93
C ILE A 7 -9.82 6.93 1.32
N PHE A 8 -10.14 5.96 0.47
CA PHE A 8 -11.33 6.08 -0.35
C PHE A 8 -12.38 5.00 -0.08
N LYS A 9 -12.01 3.79 0.36
CA LYS A 9 -13.02 2.76 0.64
C LYS A 9 -12.60 1.71 1.64
N LEU A 10 -13.46 1.44 2.61
CA LEU A 10 -13.48 0.18 3.36
C LEU A 10 -14.31 -0.82 2.54
N MET A 11 -13.67 -1.81 1.94
CA MET A 11 -14.34 -2.89 1.22
C MET A 11 -14.39 -4.11 2.14
N GLY A 12 -15.51 -4.29 2.87
CA GLY A 12 -15.69 -5.44 3.77
C GLY A 12 -14.67 -5.45 4.91
N ASP A 13 -13.68 -6.33 4.83
CA ASP A 13 -12.55 -6.50 5.75
C ASP A 13 -11.26 -5.80 5.28
N GLY A 14 -11.29 -5.10 4.14
CA GLY A 14 -10.13 -4.41 3.56
C GLY A 14 -10.30 -2.89 3.41
N LEU A 15 -9.19 -2.19 3.21
CA LEU A 15 -9.08 -0.76 2.95
C LEU A 15 -8.38 -0.55 1.61
N LEU A 16 -8.96 0.24 0.72
CA LEU A 16 -8.31 0.75 -0.47
C LEU A 16 -7.93 2.22 -0.25
N ALA A 17 -6.66 2.54 -0.46
CA ALA A 17 -6.13 3.90 -0.35
C ALA A 17 -5.37 4.29 -1.63
N GLU A 18 -5.66 5.49 -2.14
CA GLU A 18 -5.03 6.04 -3.33
C GLU A 18 -4.06 7.16 -2.94
N PHE A 19 -2.88 7.19 -3.54
CA PHE A 19 -1.84 8.18 -3.28
C PHE A 19 -1.38 8.82 -4.59
N ALA A 20 -1.18 10.14 -4.58
CA ALA A 20 -0.56 10.85 -5.71
C ALA A 20 0.95 10.54 -5.86
N SER A 21 1.54 9.85 -4.88
CA SER A 21 2.97 9.55 -4.80
C SER A 21 3.16 8.10 -4.37
N VAL A 22 3.87 7.33 -5.19
CA VAL A 22 4.23 5.95 -4.85
C VAL A 22 5.21 5.87 -3.66
N VAL A 23 6.01 6.92 -3.46
CA VAL A 23 6.87 7.04 -2.28
C VAL A 23 6.01 7.13 -1.02
N ASP A 24 5.00 8.00 -1.03
CA ASP A 24 4.08 8.20 0.08
C ASP A 24 3.29 6.93 0.39
N ALA A 25 2.84 6.22 -0.65
CA ALA A 25 2.16 4.94 -0.51
C ALA A 25 3.01 3.91 0.24
N VAL A 26 4.27 3.72 -0.17
CA VAL A 26 5.17 2.74 0.45
C VAL A 26 5.55 3.16 1.87
N GLU A 27 5.85 4.44 2.11
CA GLU A 27 6.12 4.93 3.46
C GLU A 27 4.90 4.75 4.38
N CYS A 28 3.69 4.99 3.88
CA CYS A 28 2.45 4.78 4.63
C CYS A 28 2.26 3.32 5.02
N ALA A 29 2.46 2.41 4.06
CA ALA A 29 2.38 0.97 4.30
C ALA A 29 3.37 0.53 5.39
N VAL A 30 4.62 0.98 5.30
CA VAL A 30 5.66 0.66 6.29
C VAL A 30 5.36 1.27 7.65
N ALA A 31 4.90 2.53 7.69
CA ALA A 31 4.52 3.19 8.94
C ALA A 31 3.34 2.48 9.62
N LEU A 32 2.35 2.03 8.85
CA LEU A 32 1.21 1.27 9.36
C LEU A 32 1.67 -0.06 9.98
N GLN A 33 2.52 -0.82 9.28
CA GLN A 33 3.04 -2.08 9.84
C GLN A 33 3.83 -1.87 11.13
N ARG A 34 4.64 -0.82 11.21
CA ARG A 34 5.40 -0.50 12.43
C ARG A 34 4.49 -0.14 13.60
N GLY A 35 3.50 0.73 13.38
CA GLY A 35 2.56 1.11 14.42
C GLY A 35 1.74 -0.08 14.94
N LEU A 36 1.35 -0.99 14.05
CA LEU A 36 0.67 -2.23 14.43
C LEU A 36 1.59 -3.18 15.19
N ALA A 37 2.84 -3.36 14.74
CA ALA A 37 3.83 -4.16 15.45
C ALA A 37 4.08 -3.62 16.86
N GLU A 38 4.25 -2.30 17.02
CA GLU A 38 4.43 -1.64 18.32
C GLU A 38 3.21 -1.85 19.24
N ARG A 39 1.98 -1.68 18.71
CA ARG A 39 0.75 -1.97 19.46
C ARG A 39 0.70 -3.43 19.90
N ASN A 40 1.05 -4.36 19.00
CA ASN A 40 1.00 -5.80 19.23
C ASN A 40 1.95 -6.28 20.33
N LEU A 41 2.97 -5.49 20.71
CA LEU A 41 3.85 -5.77 21.86
C LEU A 41 3.14 -5.67 23.20
N SER A 42 2.04 -4.91 23.27
CA SER A 42 1.33 -4.60 24.51
C SER A 42 0.03 -5.41 24.70
N VAL A 43 -0.23 -6.39 23.84
CA VAL A 43 -1.45 -7.22 23.88
C VAL A 43 -1.12 -8.72 23.77
N PRO A 44 -1.98 -9.61 24.29
CA PRO A 44 -1.88 -11.05 24.10
C PRO A 44 -1.88 -11.44 22.62
N GLU A 45 -1.31 -12.59 22.28
CA GLU A 45 -1.17 -13.04 20.89
C GLU A 45 -2.52 -13.13 20.16
N ASP A 46 -3.55 -13.60 20.84
CA ASP A 46 -4.92 -13.74 20.31
C ASP A 46 -5.59 -12.40 19.98
N ASP A 47 -5.10 -11.31 20.57
CA ASP A 47 -5.61 -9.95 20.36
C ASP A 47 -4.75 -9.13 19.37
N ARG A 48 -3.65 -9.72 18.86
CA ARG A 48 -2.78 -9.04 17.90
C ARG A 48 -3.46 -8.85 16.57
N ILE A 49 -3.33 -7.66 16.01
CA ILE A 49 -3.84 -7.34 14.67
C ILE A 49 -2.70 -7.41 13.68
N ASN A 50 -2.75 -8.38 12.76
CA ASN A 50 -1.80 -8.50 11.68
C ASN A 50 -2.47 -8.15 10.36
N VAL A 51 -1.96 -7.10 9.72
CA VAL A 51 -2.47 -6.58 8.45
C VAL A 51 -1.59 -7.08 7.31
N ARG A 52 -2.19 -7.39 6.17
CA ARG A 52 -1.48 -7.64 4.91
C ARG A 52 -1.58 -6.39 4.04
N ILE A 53 -0.48 -5.99 3.40
CA ILE A 53 -0.47 -4.80 2.55
C ILE A 53 0.09 -5.12 1.16
N GLY A 54 -0.67 -4.77 0.13
CA GLY A 54 -0.24 -4.82 -1.27
C GLY A 54 -0.16 -3.42 -1.86
N VAL A 55 0.96 -3.06 -2.49
CA VAL A 55 1.17 -1.76 -3.13
C VAL A 55 1.43 -1.89 -4.63
N ASN A 56 0.64 -1.19 -5.44
CA ASN A 56 0.87 -1.13 -6.88
C ASN A 56 0.84 0.31 -7.42
N LEU A 57 1.54 0.51 -8.54
CA LEU A 57 1.51 1.72 -9.36
C LEU A 57 0.89 1.34 -10.71
N GLY A 58 -0.21 1.98 -11.07
CA GLY A 58 -0.90 1.72 -12.32
C GLY A 58 -2.04 2.70 -12.58
N GLU A 59 -2.61 2.60 -13.77
CA GLU A 59 -3.82 3.34 -14.12
C GLU A 59 -5.01 2.76 -13.39
N VAL A 60 -5.86 3.67 -12.91
CA VAL A 60 -7.08 3.36 -12.17
C VAL A 60 -8.15 4.32 -12.65
N ILE A 61 -9.32 3.77 -12.96
CA ILE A 61 -10.51 4.55 -13.29
C ILE A 61 -11.28 4.76 -12.00
N VAL A 62 -11.59 6.01 -11.71
CA VAL A 62 -12.40 6.41 -10.55
C VAL A 62 -13.78 6.80 -11.05
N ASP A 63 -14.80 6.10 -10.61
CA ASP A 63 -16.20 6.41 -10.87
C ASP A 63 -16.93 6.55 -9.54
N GLY A 64 -17.23 7.80 -9.16
CA GLY A 64 -17.75 8.12 -7.83
C GLY A 64 -16.82 7.64 -6.71
N ASP A 65 -17.31 6.68 -5.93
CA ASP A 65 -16.59 6.03 -4.81
C ASP A 65 -16.06 4.62 -5.19
N ASP A 66 -16.04 4.27 -6.47
CA ASP A 66 -15.56 2.98 -6.97
C ASP A 66 -14.28 3.13 -7.81
N PHE A 67 -13.39 2.14 -7.66
CA PHE A 67 -12.10 2.08 -8.35
C PHE A 67 -12.06 0.84 -9.22
N TYR A 68 -11.79 1.04 -10.51
CA TYR A 68 -11.70 -0.01 -11.50
C TYR A 68 -10.36 0.01 -12.21
N GLY A 69 -10.00 -1.14 -12.77
CA GLY A 69 -8.85 -1.28 -13.64
C GLY A 69 -7.84 -2.30 -13.15
N GLU A 70 -6.89 -2.55 -14.04
CA GLU A 70 -5.82 -3.52 -13.83
C GLU A 70 -4.99 -3.19 -12.57
N GLY A 71 -4.73 -1.90 -12.33
CA GLY A 71 -3.95 -1.42 -11.21
C GLY A 71 -4.50 -1.91 -9.86
N VAL A 72 -5.83 -1.79 -9.68
CA VAL A 72 -6.57 -2.21 -8.47
C VAL A 72 -6.47 -3.71 -8.25
N ASN A 73 -6.68 -4.48 -9.32
CA ASN A 73 -6.61 -5.93 -9.27
C ASN A 73 -5.22 -6.39 -8.84
N ILE A 74 -4.14 -5.81 -9.38
CA ILE A 74 -2.77 -6.17 -8.99
C ILE A 74 -2.53 -5.85 -7.50
N ALA A 75 -2.91 -4.67 -7.00
CA ALA A 75 -2.73 -4.33 -5.59
C ALA A 75 -3.47 -5.30 -4.65
N ALA A 76 -4.72 -5.64 -4.99
CA ALA A 76 -5.50 -6.62 -4.22
C ALA A 76 -4.84 -8.01 -4.24
N ARG A 77 -4.26 -8.44 -5.37
CA ARG A 77 -3.55 -9.72 -5.44
C ARG A 77 -2.26 -9.72 -4.64
N LEU A 78 -1.51 -8.62 -4.67
CA LEU A 78 -0.32 -8.47 -3.82
C LEU A 78 -0.66 -8.55 -2.34
N GLU A 79 -1.76 -7.94 -1.91
CA GLU A 79 -2.25 -8.04 -0.53
C GLU A 79 -2.60 -9.48 -0.17
N GLN A 80 -3.37 -10.18 -1.01
CA GLN A 80 -3.76 -11.58 -0.76
C GLN A 80 -2.55 -12.52 -0.66
N MET A 81 -1.48 -12.23 -1.40
CA MET A 81 -0.24 -13.01 -1.39
C MET A 81 0.69 -12.65 -0.22
N ALA A 82 0.50 -11.50 0.42
CA ALA A 82 1.38 -11.03 1.47
C ALA A 82 1.26 -11.91 2.71
N GLU A 83 2.38 -12.16 3.38
CA GLU A 83 2.35 -12.74 4.73
C GLU A 83 1.72 -11.73 5.71
N PRO A 84 1.02 -12.20 6.77
CA PRO A 84 0.53 -11.30 7.82
C PRO A 84 1.66 -10.44 8.39
N GLY A 85 1.45 -9.14 8.53
CA GLY A 85 2.47 -8.20 9.00
C GLY A 85 3.48 -7.75 7.94
N SER A 86 3.30 -8.15 6.67
CA SER A 86 4.20 -7.79 5.57
C SER A 86 3.63 -6.74 4.61
N VAL A 87 4.53 -6.08 3.89
CA VAL A 87 4.21 -5.19 2.76
C VAL A 87 4.80 -5.78 1.49
N TYR A 88 3.95 -6.11 0.53
CA TYR A 88 4.34 -6.56 -0.80
C TYR A 88 4.09 -5.46 -1.83
N VAL A 89 5.01 -5.30 -2.77
CA VAL A 89 4.94 -4.29 -3.82
C VAL A 89 5.19 -4.90 -5.20
N SER A 90 4.60 -4.31 -6.24
CA SER A 90 4.94 -4.71 -7.61
C SER A 90 6.34 -4.24 -8.00
N GLY A 91 6.93 -4.87 -9.02
CA GLY A 91 8.24 -4.47 -9.55
C GLY A 91 8.26 -3.04 -10.08
N LYS A 92 7.12 -2.53 -10.58
CA LYS A 92 6.96 -1.11 -10.98
C LYS A 92 7.18 -0.19 -9.79
N VAL A 93 6.56 -0.50 -8.64
CA VAL A 93 6.74 0.25 -7.39
C VAL A 93 8.17 0.17 -6.91
N ALA A 94 8.74 -1.04 -6.78
CA ALA A 94 10.11 -1.24 -6.30
C ALA A 94 11.11 -0.39 -7.10
N LYS A 95 11.05 -0.46 -8.44
CA LYS A 95 11.93 0.31 -9.34
C LYS A 95 11.81 1.82 -9.14
N GLU A 96 10.59 2.32 -8.88
CA GLU A 96 10.35 3.76 -8.74
C GLU A 96 10.81 4.31 -7.39
N VAL A 97 10.88 3.47 -6.35
CA VAL A 97 11.17 3.90 -4.97
C VAL A 97 12.53 3.44 -4.44
N GLU A 98 13.19 2.44 -5.03
CA GLU A 98 14.46 1.85 -4.53
C GLU A 98 15.57 2.90 -4.34
N LYS A 99 15.58 3.96 -5.16
CA LYS A 99 16.58 5.05 -5.10
C LYS A 99 16.15 6.22 -4.20
N LYS A 100 14.89 6.24 -3.79
CA LYS A 100 14.26 7.34 -3.06
C LYS A 100 14.07 7.01 -1.58
N LEU A 101 13.80 5.73 -1.29
CA LEU A 101 13.57 5.21 0.05
C LEU A 101 14.78 4.43 0.55
N SER A 102 14.98 4.41 1.86
CA SER A 102 16.04 3.64 2.52
C SER A 102 15.55 2.28 3.01
N PHE A 103 14.61 1.66 2.30
CA PHE A 103 14.10 0.33 2.58
C PHE A 103 14.76 -0.68 1.65
N ASP A 104 15.00 -1.89 2.16
CA ASP A 104 15.41 -3.01 1.31
C ASP A 104 14.18 -3.68 0.69
N PHE A 105 14.32 -4.08 -0.57
CA PHE A 105 13.28 -4.76 -1.34
C PHE A 105 13.77 -6.17 -1.67
N GLU A 106 13.14 -7.17 -1.08
CA GLU A 106 13.47 -8.58 -1.28
C GLU A 106 12.64 -9.14 -2.44
N PRO A 107 13.26 -9.65 -3.53
CA PRO A 107 12.53 -10.21 -4.65
C PRO A 107 11.85 -11.53 -4.26
N LEU A 108 10.57 -11.67 -4.61
CA LEU A 108 9.75 -12.88 -4.40
C LEU A 108 9.39 -13.59 -5.72
N GLY A 109 10.06 -13.22 -6.82
CA GLY A 109 9.84 -13.77 -8.14
C GLY A 109 8.70 -13.10 -8.91
N SER A 110 8.34 -13.71 -10.05
CA SER A 110 7.29 -13.23 -10.94
C SER A 110 6.05 -14.11 -10.89
N HIS A 111 4.88 -13.50 -10.81
CA HIS A 111 3.61 -14.16 -10.53
C HIS A 111 2.57 -13.83 -11.60
N ARG A 112 1.91 -14.85 -12.14
CA ARG A 112 0.75 -14.65 -13.03
C ARG A 112 -0.48 -14.36 -12.20
N MET A 113 -1.20 -13.32 -12.57
CA MET A 113 -2.41 -12.87 -11.88
C MET A 113 -3.60 -12.99 -12.84
N LYS A 114 -4.79 -13.28 -12.29
CA LYS A 114 -6.01 -13.39 -13.09
C LYS A 114 -6.27 -12.07 -13.82
N ASN A 115 -6.52 -12.15 -15.14
CA ASN A 115 -6.79 -11.02 -16.03
C ASN A 115 -5.61 -10.03 -16.17
N ILE A 116 -4.39 -10.49 -15.92
CA ILE A 116 -3.15 -9.74 -16.19
C ILE A 116 -2.36 -10.53 -17.22
N ASP A 117 -2.09 -9.92 -18.37
CA ASP A 117 -1.45 -10.61 -19.50
C ASP A 117 0.02 -10.96 -19.18
N GLU A 118 0.74 -9.99 -18.62
CA GLU A 118 2.15 -10.13 -18.25
C GLU A 118 2.34 -10.56 -16.78
N PRO A 119 3.27 -11.49 -16.50
CA PRO A 119 3.65 -11.81 -15.13
C PRO A 119 4.15 -10.59 -14.35
N VAL A 120 3.67 -10.41 -13.11
CA VAL A 120 4.05 -9.29 -12.24
C VAL A 120 5.17 -9.72 -11.31
N SER A 121 6.33 -9.06 -11.39
CA SER A 121 7.38 -9.22 -10.38
C SER A 121 6.92 -8.68 -9.03
N VAL A 122 7.17 -9.44 -7.96
CA VAL A 122 6.75 -9.11 -6.60
C VAL A 122 7.96 -8.95 -5.70
N PHE A 123 7.90 -7.96 -4.81
CA PHE A 123 8.94 -7.69 -3.82
C PHE A 123 8.33 -7.52 -2.43
N ARG A 124 9.02 -8.01 -1.40
CA ARG A 124 8.72 -7.72 0.01
C ARG A 124 9.52 -6.51 0.46
N VAL A 125 8.88 -5.54 1.08
CA VAL A 125 9.58 -4.43 1.74
C VAL A 125 10.06 -4.90 3.10
N LYS A 126 11.35 -4.80 3.39
CA LYS A 126 11.88 -5.10 4.72
C LYS A 126 11.54 -3.97 5.68
N VAL A 127 10.55 -4.21 6.53
CA VAL A 127 10.04 -3.25 7.54
C VAL A 127 11.06 -3.01 8.67
N GLN A 128 12.01 -3.93 8.86
CA GLN A 128 13.12 -3.81 9.81
C GLN A 128 14.19 -2.86 9.27
N GLY A 129 14.21 -1.63 9.78
CA GLY A 129 15.23 -0.62 9.48
C GLY A 129 14.77 0.77 9.91
N THR A 130 15.51 1.45 10.78
CA THR A 130 15.19 2.83 11.15
C THR A 130 15.14 3.68 9.88
N PRO A 131 14.04 4.41 9.58
CA PRO A 131 13.98 5.20 8.36
C PRO A 131 15.05 6.28 8.45
N LYS A 132 16.07 6.23 7.58
CA LYS A 132 16.98 7.36 7.36
C LYS A 132 16.18 8.42 6.60
N ILE A 133 15.53 9.30 7.34
CA ILE A 133 14.74 10.39 6.79
C ILE A 133 15.67 11.32 6.00
N ARG A 134 15.53 11.36 4.67
CA ARG A 134 15.99 12.51 3.88
C ARG A 134 14.99 13.64 4.10
N SER A 135 15.42 14.72 4.74
CA SER A 135 14.54 15.75 5.32
C SER A 135 13.55 16.35 4.31
N ARG A 136 12.24 16.26 4.59
CA ARG A 136 11.22 17.16 4.03
C ARG A 136 10.24 17.61 5.12
N SER A 137 9.92 18.90 5.05
CA SER A 137 9.08 19.69 5.98
C SER A 137 7.66 19.11 6.11
N ARG A 138 7.14 18.97 7.35
CA ARG A 138 5.86 18.33 7.72
C ARG A 138 4.84 19.35 8.23
N ARG A 139 3.57 19.27 7.79
CA ARG A 139 2.38 19.90 8.41
C ARG A 139 1.39 18.83 8.89
N ARG A 140 0.78 19.01 10.07
CA ARG A 140 0.01 18.00 10.83
C ARG A 140 -1.48 17.94 10.45
N SER A 141 -2.10 16.75 10.51
CA SER A 141 -3.57 16.56 10.59
C SER A 141 -3.94 15.30 11.42
N PRO A 142 -5.02 15.32 12.23
CA PRO A 142 -5.35 14.31 13.25
C PRO A 142 -6.32 13.22 12.73
N TYR A 143 -6.57 12.20 13.56
CA TYR A 143 -7.65 11.18 13.55
C TYR A 143 -7.27 9.69 13.32
N ALA A 144 -7.82 8.88 14.24
CA ALA A 144 -8.05 7.42 14.36
C ALA A 144 -9.16 7.23 15.44
N PRO A 145 -9.64 6.03 15.87
CA PRO A 145 -9.42 4.62 15.41
C PRO A 145 -10.68 3.69 15.43
N TRP A 146 -10.59 2.45 14.87
CA TRP A 146 -11.11 1.09 15.29
C TRP A 146 -11.69 0.23 14.12
N ALA A 147 -11.69 -1.10 14.02
CA ALA A 147 -10.88 -2.26 14.48
C ALA A 147 -11.39 -3.54 13.73
N ALA A 148 -10.48 -4.43 13.28
CA ALA A 148 -10.60 -5.86 12.87
C ALA A 148 -9.49 -6.13 11.82
N ALA A 149 -9.10 -7.38 11.58
CA ALA A 149 -7.99 -7.73 10.66
C ALA A 149 -8.18 -7.07 9.29
N ALA A 150 -7.50 -5.94 9.08
CA ALA A 150 -7.73 -5.07 7.94
C ALA A 150 -6.78 -5.48 6.83
N SER A 151 -7.29 -5.94 5.69
CA SER A 151 -6.49 -5.95 4.46
C SER A 151 -6.27 -4.50 4.02
N VAL A 152 -5.07 -4.12 3.55
CA VAL A 152 -4.88 -2.76 3.00
C VAL A 152 -4.27 -2.86 1.60
N ALA A 153 -5.04 -2.50 0.59
CA ALA A 153 -4.54 -2.27 -0.75
C ALA A 153 -4.18 -0.80 -0.89
N VAL A 154 -2.94 -0.52 -1.27
CA VAL A 154 -2.47 0.84 -1.52
C VAL A 154 -2.16 0.99 -3.00
N LEU A 155 -2.81 1.95 -3.64
CA LEU A 155 -2.55 2.30 -5.02
C LEU A 155 -1.90 3.68 -5.06
N ALA A 156 -0.85 3.79 -5.86
CA ALA A 156 -0.44 5.09 -6.37
C ALA A 156 -1.02 5.25 -7.77
N ALA A 157 -1.83 6.28 -7.99
CA ALA A 157 -2.38 6.59 -9.30
C ALA A 157 -1.50 7.63 -10.00
N ALA A 158 -1.18 7.41 -11.28
CA ALA A 158 -0.78 8.49 -12.17
C ALA A 158 -2.07 8.98 -12.85
N GLY A 159 -2.53 10.18 -12.48
CA GLY A 159 -3.83 10.68 -12.95
C GLY A 159 -3.89 10.80 -14.47
N GLY A 160 -4.82 10.06 -15.09
CA GLY A 160 -5.31 10.35 -16.43
C GLY A 160 -6.48 11.31 -16.32
N ALA A 161 -6.26 12.58 -16.63
CA ALA A 161 -7.35 13.52 -16.81
C ALA A 161 -8.09 13.17 -18.12
N SER A 162 -9.37 12.83 -18.03
CA SER A 162 -10.29 13.02 -19.15
C SER A 162 -11.49 13.81 -18.65
N LEU A 163 -11.42 15.10 -18.94
CA LEU A 163 -12.57 15.99 -19.02
C LEU A 163 -13.54 15.39 -20.04
N TYR A 164 -14.80 15.18 -19.66
CA TYR A 164 -15.89 15.25 -20.62
C TYR A 164 -17.02 16.09 -20.02
N PHE A 165 -17.22 17.24 -20.67
CA PHE A 165 -18.48 17.95 -20.75
C PHE A 165 -19.53 17.02 -21.39
N ASP A 166 -20.71 16.94 -20.80
CA ASP A 166 -21.98 17.38 -21.40
C ASP A 166 -23.07 17.46 -20.32
#